data_AF-A0A1H4YUZ3-F1
#
_entry.id   AF-A0A1H4YUZ3-F1
#
_cell.length_a   1.000
_cell.length_b   1.000
_cell.length_c   1.000
_cell.angle_alpha   90.00
_cell.angle_beta   90.00
_cell.angle_gamma   90.00
#
_symmetry.space_group_name_H-M   'P 1'
#
loop_
_entity.id
_entity.type
_entity.pdbx_description
1 polymer ?
#
loop_
_entity_poly.entity_id
_entity_poly.type
_entity_poly.pdbx_seq_one_letter_code
_entity_poly.pdbx_strand_id
1 'polypeptide(L)'
;MKKNLLQKHLILLILLSFSFKIKAQNTTKTEYLYMTKGIKVQIDSGLDIKKGYKLRSLAKITEGSYKFTYLVLQREQTSKNFNLGKYAGIVIIADSEESGRRYYRAIPFQLLDWDNKDPLTNLFRNDVQEWDKYMSQAFAISSTRVLASLMNVYGKVLYENNVN
;
A
#
# COMPACT_ATOMS: atom_id res chain seq x y z
N MET A 1 -0.11 6.54 -31.93
CA MET A 1 -0.85 5.26 -31.78
C MET A 1 -0.39 4.37 -30.61
N LYS A 2 0.91 4.25 -30.27
CA LYS A 2 1.39 3.37 -29.17
C LYS A 2 0.96 3.77 -27.75
N LYS A 3 0.72 5.06 -27.48
CA LYS A 3 0.26 5.57 -26.17
C LYS A 3 -1.10 4.98 -25.72
N ASN A 4 -1.98 4.71 -26.69
CA ASN A 4 -3.32 4.19 -26.44
C ASN A 4 -3.32 2.67 -26.15
N LEU A 5 -2.28 1.94 -26.59
CA LEU A 5 -2.14 0.52 -26.24
C LEU A 5 -1.66 0.37 -24.80
N LEU A 6 -0.65 1.14 -24.38
CA LEU A 6 -0.12 1.07 -23.01
C LEU A 6 -1.19 1.41 -21.96
N GLN A 7 -2.03 2.40 -22.25
CA GLN A 7 -3.14 2.82 -21.39
C GLN A 7 -4.25 1.76 -21.30
N LYS A 8 -4.55 1.05 -22.41
CA LYS A 8 -5.52 -0.06 -22.42
C LYS A 8 -5.02 -1.29 -21.63
N HIS A 9 -3.72 -1.59 -21.69
CA HIS A 9 -3.12 -2.68 -20.90
C HIS A 9 -3.05 -2.32 -19.41
N LEU A 10 -2.82 -1.04 -19.07
CA LEU A 10 -2.88 -0.56 -17.68
C LEU A 10 -4.29 -0.68 -17.09
N ILE A 11 -5.33 -0.31 -17.87
CA ILE A 11 -6.74 -0.42 -17.46
C ILE A 11 -7.15 -1.89 -17.29
N LEU A 12 -6.69 -2.80 -18.17
CA LEU A 12 -6.96 -4.23 -18.07
C LEU A 12 -6.29 -4.86 -16.83
N LEU A 13 -5.09 -4.40 -16.45
CA LEU A 13 -4.38 -4.85 -15.25
C LEU A 13 -5.08 -4.38 -13.96
N ILE A 14 -5.68 -3.19 -13.97
CA ILE A 14 -6.51 -2.66 -12.88
C ILE A 14 -7.84 -3.44 -12.77
N LEU A 15 -8.44 -3.83 -13.90
CA LEU A 15 -9.67 -4.64 -13.96
C LEU A 15 -9.48 -6.10 -13.48
N LEU A 16 -8.28 -6.66 -13.60
CA LEU A 16 -7.96 -8.01 -13.08
C LEU A 16 -7.72 -8.05 -11.57
N SER A 17 -7.40 -6.91 -10.95
CA SER A 17 -7.37 -6.75 -9.48
C SER A 17 -8.76 -6.61 -8.82
N PHE A 18 -9.84 -6.55 -9.61
CA PHE A 18 -11.18 -6.14 -9.16
C PHE A 18 -12.10 -7.27 -8.64
N SER A 19 -11.72 -8.54 -8.73
CA SER A 19 -12.56 -9.66 -8.23
C SER A 19 -12.45 -9.88 -6.71
N PHE A 20 -11.64 -9.08 -6.02
CA PHE A 20 -11.46 -9.18 -4.57
C PHE A 20 -12.42 -8.25 -3.84
N LYS A 21 -13.63 -8.75 -3.52
CA LYS A 21 -14.40 -8.23 -2.38
C LYS A 21 -13.74 -8.67 -1.07
N ILE A 22 -12.50 -8.26 -0.85
CA ILE A 22 -11.88 -8.38 0.48
C ILE A 22 -12.71 -7.47 1.37
N LYS A 23 -13.20 -8.02 2.49
CA LYS A 23 -13.84 -7.28 3.59
C LYS A 23 -12.84 -6.32 4.23
N ALA A 24 -12.24 -5.41 3.47
CA ALA A 24 -11.39 -4.34 3.95
C ALA A 24 -12.31 -3.16 4.22
N GLN A 25 -12.40 -2.74 5.49
CA GLN A 25 -12.98 -1.45 5.80
C GLN A 25 -12.06 -0.38 5.24
N ASN A 26 -12.64 0.66 4.65
CA ASN A 26 -11.90 1.81 4.14
C ASN A 26 -10.95 2.37 5.19
N THR A 27 -9.78 2.83 4.73
CA THR A 27 -8.86 3.61 5.55
C THR A 27 -9.57 4.86 6.05
N THR A 28 -9.56 5.08 7.36
CA THR A 28 -10.05 6.33 7.94
C THR A 28 -8.99 7.43 7.80
N LYS A 29 -9.40 8.70 7.83
CA LYS A 29 -8.46 9.83 7.84
C LYS A 29 -7.45 9.75 8.99
N THR A 30 -7.90 9.32 10.17
CA THR A 30 -7.03 9.13 11.35
C THR A 30 -5.97 8.07 11.09
N GLU A 31 -6.32 6.97 10.44
CA GLU A 31 -5.37 5.92 10.06
C GLU A 31 -4.39 6.39 8.99
N TYR A 32 -4.86 7.14 7.99
CA TYR A 32 -3.98 7.73 6.99
C TYR A 32 -2.93 8.66 7.62
N LEU A 33 -3.37 9.56 8.51
CA LEU A 33 -2.47 10.47 9.23
C LEU A 33 -1.51 9.72 10.15
N TYR A 34 -1.98 8.66 10.79
CA TYR A 34 -1.13 7.81 11.60
C TYR A 34 -0.09 7.08 10.76
N MET A 35 -0.45 6.54 9.59
CA MET A 35 0.48 5.86 8.68
C MET A 35 1.57 6.80 8.11
N THR A 36 1.22 8.06 7.81
CA THR A 36 2.14 9.02 7.20
C THR A 36 3.00 9.78 8.22
N LYS A 37 2.44 10.11 9.40
CA LYS A 37 3.13 10.92 10.42
C LYS A 37 3.39 10.16 11.72
N GLY A 38 2.40 9.43 12.22
CA GLY A 38 2.50 8.72 13.51
C GLY A 38 3.56 7.63 13.51
N ILE A 39 3.59 6.81 12.46
CA ILE A 39 4.59 5.74 12.30
C ILE A 39 6.00 6.29 12.22
N LYS A 40 6.20 7.42 11.52
CA LYS A 40 7.51 8.09 11.50
C LYS A 40 7.98 8.39 12.92
N VAL A 41 7.15 9.08 13.70
CA VAL A 41 7.49 9.46 15.08
C VAL A 41 7.82 8.23 15.92
N GLN A 42 7.05 7.15 15.80
CA GLN A 42 7.27 5.93 16.57
C GLN A 42 8.55 5.20 16.18
N ILE A 43 8.81 5.03 14.88
CA ILE A 43 10.02 4.37 14.40
C ILE A 43 11.25 5.20 14.77
N ASP A 44 11.22 6.51 14.52
CA ASP A 44 12.36 7.39 14.76
C ASP A 44 12.65 7.54 16.28
N SER A 45 11.64 7.39 17.14
CA SER A 45 11.76 7.50 18.60
C SER A 45 11.88 6.16 19.34
N GLY A 46 11.82 5.02 18.61
CA GLY A 46 11.80 3.68 19.23
C GLY A 46 10.58 3.40 20.10
N LEU A 47 9.44 4.04 19.83
CA LEU A 47 8.20 3.86 20.57
C LEU A 47 7.36 2.72 20.01
N ASP A 48 6.54 2.14 20.88
CA ASP A 48 5.58 1.11 20.48
C ASP A 48 4.53 1.65 19.50
N ILE A 49 4.08 0.74 18.63
CA ILE A 49 2.95 0.98 17.73
C ILE A 49 1.69 1.27 18.55
N LYS A 50 0.87 2.21 18.06
CA LYS A 50 -0.38 2.63 18.68
C LYS A 50 -1.24 1.41 19.01
N LYS A 51 -1.68 1.30 20.27
CA LYS A 51 -2.58 0.26 20.77
C LYS A 51 -3.77 0.06 19.82
N GLY A 52 -4.09 -1.20 19.53
CA GLY A 52 -5.15 -1.54 18.58
C GLY A 52 -4.63 -1.70 17.15
N TYR A 53 -3.32 -1.59 16.91
CA TYR A 53 -2.70 -1.78 15.61
C TYR A 53 -1.42 -2.61 15.68
N LYS A 54 -1.14 -3.36 14.60
CA LYS A 54 0.14 -4.02 14.33
C LYS A 54 0.66 -3.60 12.95
N LEU A 55 1.98 -3.51 12.81
CA LEU A 55 2.63 -3.46 11.51
C LEU A 55 3.12 -4.85 11.12
N ARG A 56 2.83 -5.26 9.89
CA ARG A 56 3.37 -6.49 9.30
C ARG A 56 4.17 -6.16 8.07
N SER A 57 5.38 -6.71 7.96
CA SER A 57 6.19 -6.58 6.75
C SER A 57 5.53 -7.32 5.58
N LEU A 58 5.37 -6.64 4.45
CA LEU A 58 5.00 -7.24 3.16
C LEU A 58 6.24 -7.55 2.34
N ALA A 59 7.09 -6.56 2.15
CA ALA A 59 8.24 -6.65 1.27
C ALA A 59 9.26 -5.57 1.60
N LYS A 60 10.52 -5.86 1.27
CA LYS A 60 11.59 -4.88 1.17
C LYS A 60 12.21 -5.03 -0.20
N ILE A 61 12.23 -3.97 -0.99
CA ILE A 61 12.70 -3.99 -2.37
C ILE A 61 13.70 -2.84 -2.54
N THR A 62 14.83 -3.14 -3.15
CA THR A 62 15.79 -2.13 -3.60
C THR A 62 15.67 -2.01 -5.12
N GLU A 63 15.55 -0.79 -5.61
CA GLU A 63 15.48 -0.47 -7.04
C GLU A 63 16.37 0.74 -7.33
N GLY A 64 17.52 0.49 -7.94
CA GLY A 64 18.58 1.50 -8.06
C GLY A 64 19.00 2.03 -6.68
N SER A 65 19.10 3.35 -6.58
CA SER A 65 19.48 4.12 -5.38
C SER A 65 18.32 4.27 -4.36
N TYR A 66 17.24 3.50 -4.50
CA TYR A 66 16.05 3.63 -3.65
C TYR A 66 15.71 2.31 -2.96
N LYS A 67 15.41 2.39 -1.66
CA LYS A 67 14.96 1.25 -0.85
C LYS A 67 13.53 1.49 -0.39
N PHE A 68 12.65 0.55 -0.69
CA PHE A 68 11.24 0.59 -0.33
C PHE A 68 10.91 -0.53 0.67
N THR A 69 10.42 -0.15 1.85
CA THR A 69 9.83 -1.07 2.82
C THR A 69 8.31 -0.91 2.79
N TYR A 70 7.62 -2.00 2.49
CA TYR A 70 6.16 -2.08 2.47
C TYR A 70 5.67 -2.77 3.75
N LEU A 71 4.83 -2.11 4.52
CA LEU A 71 4.22 -2.65 5.73
C LEU A 71 2.69 -2.58 5.63
N VAL A 72 1.96 -3.57 6.09
CA VAL A 72 0.51 -3.46 6.32
C VAL A 72 0.25 -2.94 7.71
N LEU A 73 -0.58 -1.91 7.82
CA LEU A 73 -1.21 -1.55 9.08
C LEU A 73 -2.43 -2.44 9.31
N GLN A 74 -2.33 -3.33 10.30
CA GLN A 74 -3.40 -4.24 10.69
C GLN A 74 -4.11 -3.71 11.94
N ARG A 75 -5.44 -3.76 11.97
CA ARG A 75 -6.22 -3.51 13.19
C ARG A 75 -6.16 -4.75 14.09
N GLU A 76 -5.77 -4.58 15.35
CA GLU A 76 -5.89 -5.61 16.38
C GLU A 76 -7.34 -5.64 16.85
N GLN A 77 -8.05 -6.73 16.56
CA GLN A 77 -9.44 -6.86 16.96
C GLN A 77 -9.57 -6.77 18.49
N THR A 78 -10.26 -5.73 18.96
CA THR A 78 -10.57 -5.56 20.39
C THR A 78 -12.01 -5.08 20.60
N SER A 79 -13.01 -5.69 19.96
CA SER A 79 -14.40 -5.64 20.48
C SER A 79 -15.31 -6.62 19.74
N LYS A 80 -16.19 -7.28 20.50
CA LYS A 80 -17.18 -8.28 20.05
C LYS A 80 -18.24 -7.75 19.08
N ASN A 81 -18.30 -6.44 18.88
CA ASN A 81 -19.09 -5.81 17.84
C ASN A 81 -18.12 -5.10 16.92
N PHE A 82 -17.85 -5.64 15.73
CA PHE A 82 -17.74 -4.90 14.47
C PHE A 82 -17.13 -5.81 13.39
N ASN A 83 -17.93 -6.09 12.35
CA ASN A 83 -17.52 -6.67 11.06
C ASN A 83 -16.62 -5.68 10.28
N LEU A 84 -15.54 -5.20 10.88
CA LEU A 84 -14.64 -4.22 10.28
C LEU A 84 -13.35 -4.89 9.84
N GLY A 85 -12.95 -4.58 8.60
CA GLY A 85 -11.87 -5.26 7.92
C GLY A 85 -10.52 -5.19 8.64
N LYS A 86 -9.85 -6.34 8.66
CA LYS A 86 -8.59 -6.60 9.38
C LYS A 86 -7.46 -5.62 9.03
N TYR A 87 -7.46 -5.01 7.85
CA TYR A 87 -6.36 -4.20 7.36
C TYR A 87 -6.79 -2.76 7.09
N ALA A 88 -5.96 -1.81 7.53
CA ALA A 88 -6.21 -0.37 7.45
C ALA A 88 -5.50 0.33 6.28
N GLY A 89 -4.47 -0.28 5.69
CA GLY A 89 -3.74 0.28 4.55
C GLY A 89 -2.31 -0.25 4.47
N ILE A 90 -1.55 0.25 3.50
CA ILE A 90 -0.12 -0.04 3.33
C ILE A 90 0.70 1.21 3.63
N VAL A 91 1.73 1.05 4.45
CA VAL A 91 2.74 2.05 4.73
C VAL A 91 3.92 1.77 3.80
N ILE A 92 4.44 2.83 3.18
CA ILE A 92 5.66 2.79 2.39
C ILE A 92 6.69 3.67 3.10
N ILE A 93 7.82 3.06 3.44
CA ILE A 93 9.02 3.79 3.87
C ILE A 93 9.98 3.74 2.69
N ALA A 94 10.28 4.90 2.11
CA ALA A 94 11.18 5.03 0.97
C ALA A 94 12.45 5.78 1.39
N ASP A 95 13.59 5.12 1.31
CA ASP A 95 14.91 5.73 1.50
C ASP A 95 15.51 6.09 0.14
N SER A 96 15.96 7.34 0.00
CA SER A 96 16.71 7.84 -1.14
C SER A 96 18.18 7.94 -0.82
N GLU A 97 19.01 7.18 -1.53
CA GLU A 97 20.47 7.38 -1.49
C GLU A 97 20.88 8.63 -2.29
N GLU A 98 20.06 9.06 -3.27
CA GLU A 98 20.31 10.26 -4.07
C GLU A 98 20.20 11.55 -3.25
N SER A 99 19.19 11.67 -2.39
CA SER A 99 18.96 12.87 -1.57
C SER A 99 19.29 12.68 -0.09
N GLY A 100 19.58 11.46 0.35
CA GLY A 100 19.75 11.11 1.76
C GLY A 100 18.44 11.19 2.57
N ARG A 101 17.28 11.36 1.91
CA ARG A 101 15.99 11.56 2.57
C ARG A 101 15.23 10.24 2.75
N ARG A 102 14.49 10.16 3.86
CA ARG A 102 13.49 9.12 4.12
C ARG A 102 12.09 9.70 4.03
N TYR A 103 11.24 9.05 3.23
CA TYR A 103 9.84 9.41 3.04
C TYR A 103 8.93 8.36 3.68
N TYR A 104 7.88 8.83 4.35
CA TYR A 104 6.80 7.99 4.87
C TYR A 104 5.53 8.32 4.08
N ARG A 105 4.96 7.32 3.41
CA ARG A 105 3.77 7.42 2.56
C ARG A 105 2.77 6.33 2.90
N ALA A 106 1.51 6.53 2.53
CA ALA A 106 0.46 5.56 2.81
C ALA A 106 -0.41 5.32 1.57
N ILE A 107 -0.57 4.06 1.20
CA ILE A 107 -1.60 3.65 0.24
C ILE A 107 -2.86 3.31 1.05
N PRO A 108 -3.94 4.11 0.96
CA PRO A 108 -5.19 3.79 1.62
C PRO A 108 -5.86 2.58 0.95
N PHE A 109 -6.46 1.71 1.75
CA PHE A 109 -7.40 0.70 1.28
C PHE A 109 -8.77 1.33 1.17
N GLN A 110 -9.34 1.31 -0.02
CA GLN A 110 -10.68 1.83 -0.29
C GLN A 110 -11.47 0.78 -1.05
N LEU A 111 -12.66 0.47 -0.54
CA LEU A 111 -13.72 -0.10 -1.34
C LEU A 111 -14.18 1.02 -2.27
N LEU A 112 -13.76 0.87 -3.53
CA LEU A 112 -14.14 1.59 -4.73
C LEU A 112 -15.34 2.55 -4.55
N ASP A 113 -15.03 3.84 -4.50
CA ASP A 113 -15.93 4.87 -4.97
C ASP A 113 -15.34 5.38 -6.30
N TRP A 114 -15.84 4.83 -7.40
CA TRP A 114 -15.29 4.99 -8.76
C TRP A 114 -15.30 6.45 -9.25
N ASP A 115 -15.95 7.36 -8.52
CA ASP A 115 -16.16 8.75 -8.91
C ASP A 115 -14.97 9.68 -8.57
N ASN A 116 -13.78 9.13 -8.28
CA ASN A 116 -12.50 9.86 -8.20
C ASN A 116 -12.45 10.99 -7.15
N LYS A 117 -13.40 11.01 -6.21
CA LYS A 117 -13.56 12.03 -5.17
C LYS A 117 -12.92 11.65 -3.83
N ASP A 118 -12.29 10.49 -3.72
CA ASP A 118 -11.74 10.08 -2.44
C ASP A 118 -10.58 11.00 -1.98
N PRO A 119 -10.72 11.69 -0.84
CA PRO A 119 -9.71 12.63 -0.38
C PRO A 119 -8.36 11.98 -0.06
N LEU A 120 -8.33 10.73 0.40
CA LEU A 120 -7.10 10.06 0.84
C LEU A 120 -6.25 9.58 -0.34
N THR A 121 -6.88 9.15 -1.43
CA THR A 121 -6.18 8.81 -2.68
C THR A 121 -5.55 10.06 -3.30
N ASN A 122 -6.22 11.21 -3.20
CA ASN A 122 -5.65 12.49 -3.62
C ASN A 122 -4.50 12.94 -2.71
N LEU A 123 -4.61 12.74 -1.39
CA LEU A 123 -3.49 12.99 -0.48
C LEU A 123 -2.29 12.11 -0.84
N PHE A 124 -2.48 10.82 -1.07
CA PHE A 124 -1.38 9.93 -1.47
C PHE A 124 -0.73 10.41 -2.77
N ARG A 125 -1.54 10.77 -3.77
CA ARG A 125 -1.05 11.31 -5.05
C ARG A 125 -0.21 12.57 -4.86
N ASN A 126 -0.62 13.47 -3.97
CA ASN A 126 0.14 14.68 -3.68
C ASN A 126 1.43 14.34 -2.93
N ASP A 127 1.37 13.42 -1.96
CA ASP A 127 2.54 13.05 -1.17
C ASP A 127 3.65 12.41 -2.05
N VAL A 128 3.30 11.66 -3.10
CA VAL A 128 4.29 11.08 -4.04
C VAL A 128 4.84 12.10 -5.04
N GLN A 129 4.24 13.28 -5.18
CA GLN A 129 4.82 14.36 -6.00
C GLN A 129 6.04 15.01 -5.33
N GLU A 130 6.17 14.89 -4.01
CA GLU A 130 7.33 15.38 -3.26
C GLU A 130 8.58 14.51 -3.43
N TRP A 131 8.45 13.36 -4.09
CA TRP A 131 9.55 12.45 -4.32
C TRP A 131 10.57 12.99 -5.33
N ASP A 132 11.80 12.57 -5.12
CA ASP A 132 12.93 12.84 -5.99
C ASP A 132 12.64 12.33 -7.43
N LYS A 133 13.25 12.99 -8.43
CA LYS A 133 12.91 12.86 -9.86
C LYS A 133 12.68 11.42 -10.36
N TYR A 134 13.49 10.46 -9.90
CA TYR A 134 13.43 9.06 -10.36
C TYR A 134 12.76 8.10 -9.39
N MET A 135 12.45 8.52 -8.16
CA MET A 135 11.89 7.64 -7.14
C MET A 135 10.49 7.16 -7.52
N SER A 136 9.67 7.98 -8.19
CA SER A 136 8.35 7.55 -8.68
C SER A 136 8.42 6.39 -9.68
N GLN A 137 9.45 6.36 -10.53
CA GLN A 137 9.67 5.25 -11.46
C GLN A 137 10.12 3.99 -10.71
N ALA A 138 11.08 4.14 -9.80
CA ALA A 138 11.55 3.04 -8.96
C ALA A 138 10.41 2.44 -8.11
N PHE A 139 9.55 3.30 -7.56
CA PHE A 139 8.35 2.91 -6.82
C PHE A 139 7.34 2.15 -7.68
N ALA A 140 7.14 2.56 -8.94
CA ALA A 140 6.23 1.86 -9.84
C ALA A 140 6.74 0.42 -10.08
N ILE A 141 8.04 0.26 -10.35
CA ILE A 141 8.68 -1.05 -10.56
C ILE A 141 8.58 -1.91 -9.31
N SER A 142 8.94 -1.36 -8.14
CA SER A 142 8.88 -2.10 -6.88
C SER A 142 7.44 -2.51 -6.54
N SER A 143 6.46 -1.64 -6.77
CA SER A 143 5.04 -1.95 -6.53
C SER A 143 4.53 -3.06 -7.45
N THR A 144 4.96 -3.09 -8.73
CA THR A 144 4.66 -4.21 -9.63
C THR A 144 5.22 -5.53 -9.12
N ARG A 145 6.45 -5.54 -8.57
CA ARG A 145 7.05 -6.75 -7.98
C ARG A 145 6.30 -7.23 -6.74
N VAL A 146 5.86 -6.31 -5.87
CA VAL A 146 5.01 -6.65 -4.72
C VAL A 146 3.70 -7.28 -5.21
N LEU A 147 3.03 -6.65 -6.18
CA LEU A 147 1.77 -7.15 -6.72
C LEU A 147 1.93 -8.56 -7.33
N ALA A 148 2.96 -8.76 -8.16
CA ALA A 148 3.24 -10.06 -8.76
C ALA A 148 3.48 -11.14 -7.70
N SER A 149 4.21 -10.81 -6.63
CA SER A 149 4.47 -11.73 -5.51
C SER A 149 3.17 -12.11 -4.79
N LEU A 150 2.29 -11.13 -4.52
CA LEU A 150 0.98 -11.38 -3.91
C LEU A 150 0.08 -12.25 -4.80
N MET A 151 0.08 -12.00 -6.11
CA MET A 151 -0.69 -12.80 -7.08
C MET A 151 -0.19 -14.25 -7.13
N ASN A 152 1.13 -14.47 -7.10
CA ASN A 152 1.69 -15.82 -7.09
C ASN A 152 1.30 -16.60 -5.83
N VAL A 153 1.38 -15.97 -4.65
CA VAL A 153 0.95 -16.58 -3.39
C VAL A 153 -0.54 -16.93 -3.45
N TYR A 154 -1.37 -16.00 -3.93
CA TYR A 154 -2.79 -16.23 -4.02
C TYR A 154 -3.16 -17.33 -5.03
N GLY A 155 -2.52 -17.35 -6.20
CA GLY A 155 -2.72 -18.38 -7.21
C GLY A 155 -2.39 -19.77 -6.68
N LYS A 156 -1.31 -19.90 -5.90
CA LYS A 156 -0.95 -21.15 -5.22
C LYS A 156 -2.03 -21.59 -4.23
N VAL A 157 -2.50 -20.68 -3.37
CA VAL A 157 -3.56 -20.97 -2.39
C VAL A 157 -4.86 -21.38 -3.07
N LEU A 158 -5.26 -20.73 -4.17
CA LEU A 158 -6.44 -21.14 -4.92
C LEU A 158 -6.30 -22.51 -5.56
N TYR A 159 -5.12 -22.82 -6.10
CA TYR A 159 -4.86 -24.14 -6.68
C TYR A 159 -4.98 -25.24 -5.62
N GLU A 160 -4.33 -25.06 -4.46
CA GLU A 160 -4.35 -26.03 -3.35
C GLU A 160 -5.76 -26.25 -2.77
N ASN A 161 -6.60 -25.22 -2.76
CA ASN A 161 -7.97 -25.31 -2.24
C ASN A 161 -9.00 -25.88 -3.24
N ASN A 162 -8.68 -25.98 -4.54
CA ASN A 162 -9.58 -26.51 -5.57
C ASN A 162 -9.21 -27.94 -6.02
N VAL A 163 -8.13 -28.51 -5.48
CA VAL A 163 -7.66 -29.88 -5.78
C VAL A 163 -8.01 -30.86 -4.63
N ASN A 164 -8.73 -30.40 -3.60
CA ASN A 164 -9.36 -31.21 -2.55
C ASN A 164 -10.88 -31.09 -2.63
#